data_AF-A0A938CSD4-F1
#
_entry.id   AF-A0A938CSD4-F1
#
_cell.length_a   1.000
_cell.length_b   1.000
_cell.length_c   1.000
_cell.angle_alpha   90.00
_cell.angle_beta   90.00
_cell.angle_gamma   90.00
#
_symmetry.space_group_name_H-M   'P 1'
#
loop_
_entity.id
_entity.type
_entity.pdbx_description
1 polymer ?
#
loop_
_entity_poly.entity_id
_entity_poly.type
_entity_poly.pdbx_seq_one_letter_code
_entity_poly.pdbx_strand_id
1 'polypeptide(L)'
;QSVALIATLNGVLVEIIMLARLAFGMANRGWLPAWFARIEPKRRVPANATLAGGAAVLVLAVGLDFGPLVAMTSALTLGVFALVNAGLWVVQRREPRPDLALKAPRWVPLAGAVSCVALIAAGFLV
;
A
#
# COMPACT_ATOMS: atom_id res chain seq x y z
N GLN A 1 8.83 -1.58 -27.34
CA GLN A 1 8.20 -0.54 -26.49
C GLN A 1 6.71 -0.81 -26.24
N SER A 2 5.94 -1.33 -27.20
CA SER A 2 4.50 -1.63 -27.02
C SER A 2 4.19 -2.65 -25.90
N VAL A 3 5.03 -3.68 -25.73
CA VAL A 3 4.85 -4.67 -24.66
C VAL A 3 5.00 -4.05 -23.26
N ALA A 4 5.95 -3.11 -23.08
CA ALA A 4 6.15 -2.42 -21.81
C ALA A 4 4.95 -1.55 -21.44
N LEU A 5 4.40 -0.81 -22.42
CA LEU A 5 3.18 -0.01 -22.25
C LEU A 5 1.98 -0.86 -21.79
N ILE A 6 1.75 -2.00 -22.45
CA ILE A 6 0.66 -2.92 -22.11
C ILE A 6 0.85 -3.49 -20.69
N ALA A 7 2.09 -3.88 -20.34
CA ALA A 7 2.41 -4.39 -19.01
C ALA A 7 2.18 -3.36 -17.91
N THR A 8 2.65 -2.12 -18.10
CA THR A 8 2.45 -1.02 -17.13
C THR A 8 0.96 -0.70 -16.96
N LEU A 9 0.20 -0.61 -18.06
CA LEU A 9 -1.25 -0.37 -18.00
C LEU A 9 -1.98 -1.48 -17.23
N ASN A 10 -1.63 -2.73 -17.47
CA ASN A 10 -2.21 -3.85 -16.73
C ASN A 10 -1.88 -3.76 -15.23
N GLY A 11 -0.62 -3.44 -14.88
CA GLY A 11 -0.21 -3.24 -13.49
C GLY A 11 -1.03 -2.15 -12.78
N VAL A 12 -1.18 -0.99 -13.42
CA VAL A 12 -1.97 0.13 -12.87
C VAL A 12 -3.44 -0.26 -12.70
N LEU A 13 -4.03 -0.99 -13.66
CA LEU A 13 -5.40 -1.50 -13.56
C LEU A 13 -5.59 -2.43 -12.37
N VAL A 14 -4.66 -3.37 -12.16
CA VAL A 14 -4.70 -4.29 -11.02
C VAL A 14 -4.58 -3.54 -9.70
N GLU A 15 -3.70 -2.54 -9.63
CA GLU A 15 -3.51 -1.71 -8.44
C GLU A 15 -4.79 -0.94 -8.06
N ILE A 16 -5.45 -0.31 -9.04
CA ILE A 16 -6.73 0.40 -8.83
C ILE A 16 -7.80 -0.55 -8.28
N ILE A 17 -7.91 -1.77 -8.82
CA ILE A 17 -8.87 -2.77 -8.36
C ILE A 17 -8.56 -3.20 -6.91
N MET A 18 -7.28 -3.38 -6.57
CA MET A 18 -6.86 -3.75 -5.22
C MET A 18 -7.18 -2.64 -4.21
N LEU A 19 -6.88 -1.38 -4.54
CA LEU A 19 -7.18 -0.22 -3.70
C LEU A 19 -8.67 -0.09 -3.40
N ALA A 20 -9.53 -0.29 -4.42
CA ALA A 20 -10.98 -0.24 -4.23
C ALA A 20 -11.47 -1.31 -3.24
N ARG A 21 -10.92 -2.53 -3.29
CA ARG A 21 -11.25 -3.61 -2.36
C ARG A 21 -10.78 -3.31 -0.94
N LEU A 22 -9.56 -2.79 -0.78
CA LEU A 22 -9.02 -2.37 0.51
C LEU A 22 -9.88 -1.26 1.12
N ALA A 23 -10.19 -0.22 0.35
CA ALA A 23 -11.04 0.89 0.78
C ALA A 23 -12.43 0.42 1.22
N PHE A 24 -13.07 -0.46 0.43
CA PHE A 24 -14.35 -1.05 0.81
C PHE A 24 -14.24 -1.89 2.09
N GLY A 25 -13.19 -2.70 2.25
CA GLY A 25 -12.95 -3.49 3.46
C GLY A 25 -12.75 -2.61 4.71
N MET A 26 -12.03 -1.50 4.58
CA MET A 26 -11.84 -0.52 5.67
C MET A 26 -13.14 0.22 6.01
N ALA A 27 -13.91 0.61 5.00
CA ALA A 27 -15.18 1.28 5.19
C ALA A 27 -16.24 0.36 5.83
N ASN A 28 -16.29 -0.92 5.44
CA ASN A 28 -17.18 -1.91 6.07
C ASN A 28 -16.80 -2.19 7.54
N ARG A 29 -15.55 -1.96 7.92
CA ARG A 29 -15.08 -2.04 9.32
C ARG A 29 -15.29 -0.74 10.10
N GLY A 30 -15.80 0.33 9.47
CA GLY A 30 -16.04 1.64 10.08
C GLY A 30 -14.80 2.53 10.21
N TRP A 31 -13.67 2.18 9.57
CA TRP A 31 -12.39 2.90 9.70
C TRP A 31 -12.30 4.12 8.76
N LEU A 32 -13.22 4.24 7.80
CA LEU A 32 -13.36 5.42 6.93
C LEU A 32 -14.77 6.03 7.11
N PRO A 33 -14.93 7.36 7.05
CA PRO A 33 -16.24 8.00 7.07
C PRO A 33 -17.11 7.46 5.92
N ALA A 34 -18.40 7.21 6.20
CA ALA A 34 -19.36 6.61 5.26
C ALA A 34 -19.48 7.33 3.90
N TRP A 35 -18.96 8.56 3.82
CA TRP A 35 -18.90 9.35 2.60
C TRP A 35 -17.91 8.83 1.55
N PHE A 36 -16.79 8.21 1.97
CA PHE A 36 -15.87 7.47 1.08
C PHE A 36 -16.37 6.05 0.76
N ALA A 37 -17.25 5.53 1.61
CA ALA A 37 -17.89 4.22 1.44
C ALA A 37 -19.08 4.26 0.46
N ARG A 38 -19.49 5.45 0.00
CA ARG A 38 -20.64 5.62 -0.89
C ARG A 38 -20.31 5.04 -2.27
N ILE A 39 -20.63 3.77 -2.42
CA ILE A 39 -20.49 3.03 -3.66
C ILE A 39 -21.62 3.47 -4.60
N GLU A 40 -21.26 3.76 -5.84
CA GLU A 40 -22.26 4.08 -6.85
C GLU A 40 -23.02 2.80 -7.24
N PRO A 41 -24.37 2.77 -7.13
CA PRO A 41 -25.17 1.55 -7.25
C PRO A 41 -25.01 0.82 -8.60
N LYS A 42 -24.64 1.57 -9.65
CA LYS A 42 -24.57 1.07 -11.04
C LYS A 42 -23.18 0.53 -11.42
N ARG A 43 -22.10 1.05 -10.82
CA ARG A 43 -20.71 0.68 -11.16
C ARG A 43 -19.98 -0.11 -10.08
N ARG A 44 -20.53 -0.24 -8.86
CA ARG A 44 -19.91 -0.93 -7.72
C ARG A 44 -18.49 -0.43 -7.40
N VAL A 45 -18.18 0.81 -7.77
CA VAL A 45 -16.92 1.50 -7.43
C VAL A 45 -17.22 2.67 -6.50
N PRO A 46 -16.35 2.95 -5.52
CA PRO A 46 -16.44 4.15 -4.69
C PRO A 46 -15.97 5.37 -5.52
N ALA A 47 -16.85 5.91 -6.35
CA ALA A 47 -16.54 7.01 -7.27
C ALA A 47 -15.92 8.22 -6.56
N ASN A 48 -16.42 8.55 -5.36
CA ASN A 48 -15.89 9.62 -4.52
C ASN A 48 -14.43 9.37 -4.11
N ALA A 49 -14.07 8.12 -3.76
CA ALA A 49 -12.71 7.77 -3.37
C ALA A 49 -11.75 7.80 -4.58
N THR A 50 -12.21 7.35 -5.75
CA THR A 50 -11.42 7.42 -6.98
C THR A 50 -11.21 8.86 -7.45
N LEU A 51 -12.24 9.70 -7.39
CA LEU A 51 -12.12 11.12 -7.73
C LEU A 51 -11.23 11.88 -6.76
N ALA A 52 -11.39 11.66 -5.44
CA ALA A 52 -10.54 12.28 -4.44
C ALA A 52 -9.08 11.83 -4.56
N GLY A 53 -8.84 10.53 -4.77
CA GLY A 53 -7.50 9.98 -4.99
C GLY A 53 -6.86 10.50 -6.28
N GLY A 54 -7.61 10.50 -7.38
CA GLY A 54 -7.15 11.04 -8.66
C GLY A 54 -6.85 12.55 -8.59
N ALA A 55 -7.70 13.32 -7.91
CA ALA A 55 -7.47 14.74 -7.68
C ALA A 55 -6.21 14.98 -6.82
N ALA A 56 -6.01 14.19 -5.76
CA ALA A 56 -4.79 14.28 -4.95
C ALA A 56 -3.53 13.95 -5.76
N VAL A 57 -3.57 12.89 -6.58
CA VAL A 57 -2.47 12.53 -7.47
C VAL A 57 -2.20 13.64 -8.49
N LEU A 58 -3.23 14.23 -9.09
CA LEU A 58 -3.07 15.34 -10.03
C LEU A 58 -2.44 16.58 -9.38
N VAL A 59 -2.89 16.94 -8.18
CA VAL A 59 -2.31 18.07 -7.42
C VAL A 59 -0.84 17.80 -7.10
N LEU A 60 -0.51 16.59 -6.66
CA LEU A 60 0.87 16.21 -6.37
C LEU A 60 1.74 16.16 -7.63
N ALA A 61 1.21 15.65 -8.75
CA ALA A 61 1.94 15.55 -10.01
C ALA A 61 2.19 16.91 -10.69
N VAL A 62 1.31 17.89 -10.47
CA VAL A 62 1.50 19.27 -10.97
C VAL A 62 2.39 20.09 -10.03
N GLY A 63 2.32 19.84 -8.71
CA GLY A 63 3.06 20.59 -7.70
C GLY A 63 4.47 20.08 -7.40
N LEU A 64 4.81 18.83 -7.72
CA LEU A 64 6.09 18.20 -7.42
C LEU A 64 6.72 17.61 -8.69
N ASP A 65 8.03 17.75 -8.81
CA ASP A 65 8.80 17.08 -9.85
C ASP A 65 8.77 15.55 -9.68
N PHE A 66 8.92 14.84 -10.80
CA PHE A 66 8.86 13.37 -10.84
C PHE A 66 9.91 12.71 -9.92
N GLY A 67 11.12 13.28 -9.82
CA GLY A 67 12.19 12.75 -8.98
C GLY A 67 11.83 12.66 -7.49
N PRO A 68 11.50 13.78 -6.83
CA PRO A 68 11.02 13.79 -5.44
C PRO A 68 9.80 12.89 -5.19
N LEU A 69 8.87 12.82 -6.16
CA LEU A 69 7.66 12.01 -6.05
C LEU A 69 7.98 10.51 -5.96
N VAL A 70 8.94 10.04 -6.77
CA VAL A 70 9.42 8.66 -6.75
C VAL A 70 10.09 8.34 -5.41
N ALA A 71 10.97 9.23 -4.93
CA ALA A 71 11.65 9.04 -3.65
C ALA A 71 10.66 8.95 -2.48
N MET A 72 9.66 9.84 -2.43
CA MET A 72 8.60 9.81 -1.43
C MET A 72 7.79 8.51 -1.49
N THR A 73 7.41 8.07 -2.69
CA THR A 73 6.62 6.85 -2.89
C THR A 73 7.39 5.61 -2.40
N SER A 74 8.68 5.52 -2.73
CA SER A 74 9.54 4.44 -2.24
C SER A 74 9.69 4.46 -0.72
N ALA A 75 9.93 5.63 -0.13
CA ALA A 75 10.04 5.78 1.32
C ALA A 75 8.74 5.38 2.04
N LEU A 76 7.58 5.78 1.51
CA LEU A 76 6.27 5.37 2.04
C LEU A 76 6.07 3.85 1.96
N THR A 77 6.39 3.25 0.82
CA THR A 77 6.24 1.80 0.61
C THR A 77 7.13 1.00 1.56
N LEU A 78 8.40 1.40 1.69
CA LEU A 78 9.34 0.79 2.64
C LEU A 78 8.88 0.99 4.09
N GLY A 79 8.34 2.15 4.43
CA GLY A 79 7.79 2.43 5.76
C GLY A 79 6.60 1.51 6.09
N VAL A 80 5.67 1.33 5.16
CA VAL A 80 4.56 0.38 5.30
C VAL A 80 5.08 -1.04 5.47
N PHE A 81 6.04 -1.48 4.65
CA PHE A 81 6.64 -2.81 4.81
C PHE A 81 7.35 -2.98 6.15
N ALA A 82 8.09 -1.98 6.63
CA ALA A 82 8.71 -2.02 7.95
C ALA A 82 7.66 -2.18 9.06
N LEU A 83 6.56 -1.41 9.01
CA LEU A 83 5.46 -1.49 9.96
C LEU A 83 4.75 -2.85 9.94
N VAL A 84 4.45 -3.38 8.75
CA VAL A 84 3.81 -4.70 8.61
C VAL A 84 4.71 -5.80 9.15
N ASN A 85 6.01 -5.77 8.85
CA ASN A 85 6.97 -6.74 9.36
C ASN A 85 7.13 -6.65 10.89
N ALA A 86 7.18 -5.43 11.44
CA ALA A 86 7.21 -5.21 12.88
C ALA A 86 5.91 -5.71 13.55
N GLY A 87 4.75 -5.41 12.97
CA GLY A 87 3.46 -5.89 13.44
C GLY A 87 3.37 -7.41 13.44
N LEU A 88 3.84 -8.06 12.37
CA LEU A 88 3.91 -9.52 12.28
C LEU A 88 4.81 -10.12 13.36
N TRP A 89 5.96 -9.49 13.66
CA TRP A 89 6.84 -9.92 14.73
C TRP A 89 6.16 -9.82 16.12
N VAL A 90 5.43 -8.73 16.39
CA VAL A 90 4.67 -8.57 17.63
C VAL A 90 3.55 -9.62 17.75
N VAL A 91 2.81 -9.86 16.66
CA VAL A 91 1.72 -10.87 16.64
C VAL A 91 2.29 -12.28 16.84
N GLN A 92 3.40 -12.64 16.19
CA GLN A 92 4.06 -13.95 16.39
C GLN A 92 4.61 -14.15 17.81
N ARG A 93 4.92 -13.06 18.53
CA ARG A 93 5.33 -13.11 19.93
C ARG A 93 4.15 -13.22 20.89
N ARG A 94 3.06 -12.48 20.65
CA ARG A 94 1.90 -12.43 21.55
C ARG A 94 0.93 -13.60 21.38
N GLU A 95 0.67 -14.01 20.14
CA GLU A 95 -0.25 -15.11 19.80
C GLU A 95 0.43 -16.10 18.85
N PRO A 96 1.35 -16.95 19.36
CA PRO A 96 1.94 -18.00 18.55
C PRO A 96 0.85 -19.02 18.17
N ARG A 97 0.24 -18.87 16.98
CA ARG A 97 -0.75 -19.83 16.48
C ARG A 97 -0.05 -21.12 16.02
N PRO A 98 -0.24 -22.26 16.73
CA PRO A 98 0.47 -23.50 16.41
C PRO A 98 -0.02 -24.16 15.12
N ASP A 99 -1.26 -23.83 14.70
CA ASP A 99 -2.02 -24.54 13.65
C ASP A 99 -1.86 -23.95 12.24
N LEU A 100 -0.92 -23.01 12.03
CA LEU A 100 -0.64 -22.49 10.70
C LEU A 100 0.10 -23.54 9.85
N ALA A 101 -0.51 -23.93 8.72
CA ALA A 101 0.09 -24.83 7.73
C ALA A 101 1.42 -24.31 7.16
N LEU A 102 1.63 -22.99 7.21
CA LEU A 102 2.88 -22.31 6.85
C LEU A 102 3.47 -21.61 8.08
N LYS A 103 4.46 -22.25 8.70
CA LYS A 103 5.24 -21.66 9.80
C LYS A 103 6.33 -20.75 9.22
N ALA A 104 6.03 -19.47 9.05
CA ALA A 104 7.06 -18.49 8.71
C ALA A 104 8.10 -18.41 9.85
N PRO A 105 9.40 -18.59 9.57
CA PRO A 105 10.44 -18.49 10.60
C PRO A 105 10.42 -17.10 11.23
N ARG A 106 10.49 -17.02 12.57
CA ARG A 106 10.41 -15.77 13.35
C ARG A 106 11.46 -14.70 12.98
N TRP A 107 12.53 -15.12 12.30
CA TRP A 107 13.60 -14.24 11.82
C TRP A 107 13.26 -13.51 10.51
N VAL A 108 12.37 -14.08 9.69
CA VAL A 108 12.02 -13.51 8.37
C VAL A 108 11.39 -12.12 8.50
N PRO A 109 10.41 -11.88 9.40
CA PRO A 109 9.83 -10.55 9.56
C PRO A 109 10.84 -9.53 10.10
N LEU A 110 11.72 -9.97 11.02
CA LEU A 110 12.73 -9.09 11.61
C LEU A 110 13.77 -8.66 10.57
N ALA A 111 14.25 -9.61 9.75
CA ALA A 111 15.16 -9.32 8.65
C ALA A 111 14.52 -8.39 7.60
N GLY A 112 13.23 -8.56 7.31
CA GLY A 112 12.46 -7.68 6.44
C GLY A 112 12.35 -6.25 6.97
N ALA A 113 12.00 -6.09 8.26
CA ALA A 113 11.92 -4.79 8.91
C ALA A 113 13.29 -4.08 8.93
N VAL A 114 14.36 -4.79 9.31
CA VAL A 114 15.73 -4.24 9.34
C VAL A 114 16.16 -3.81 7.94
N SER A 115 15.89 -4.63 6.92
CA SER A 115 16.21 -4.30 5.51
C SER A 115 15.48 -3.05 5.05
N CYS A 116 14.19 -2.92 5.36
CA CYS A 116 13.40 -1.73 4.99
C CYS A 116 13.93 -0.47 5.66
N VAL A 117 14.24 -0.53 6.97
CA VAL A 117 14.79 0.61 7.72
C VAL A 117 16.19 0.97 7.20
N ALA A 118 17.03 -0.01 6.91
CA ALA A 118 18.36 0.21 6.35
C ALA A 118 18.29 0.89 4.98
N LEU A 119 17.36 0.47 4.11
CA LEU A 119 17.16 1.08 2.80
C LEU A 119 16.62 2.51 2.89
N ILE A 120 15.69 2.78 3.82
CA ILE A 120 15.24 4.15 4.10
C ILE A 120 16.41 5.01 4.56
N ALA A 121 17.19 4.54 5.54
CA ALA A 121 18.34 5.28 6.07
C ALA A 121 19.40 5.54 5.00
N ALA A 122 19.69 4.56 4.13
CA ALA A 122 20.60 4.73 3.00
C ALA A 122 20.07 5.74 1.97
N GLY A 123 18.77 5.71 1.67
CA GLY A 123 18.14 6.65 0.75
C GLY A 123 18.09 8.10 1.26
N PHE A 124 18.19 8.33 2.56
CA PHE A 124 18.33 9.68 3.15
C PHE A 124 19.79 10.16 3.23
N LEU A 125 20.76 9.26 3.06
CA LEU A 125 22.19 9.56 3.20
C LEU A 125 22.89 9.86 1.85
N VAL A 126 22.22 9.57 0.72
CA VAL A 126 22.66 9.82 -0.67
C VAL A 126 21.95 11.06 -1.20
#